data_AF-A0AAE1EX16-F1
#
_entry.id   AF-A0AAE1EX16-F1
#
_cell.length_a   1.000
_cell.length_b   1.000
_cell.length_c   1.000
_cell.angle_alpha   90.00
_cell.angle_beta   90.00
_cell.angle_gamma   90.00
#
_symmetry.space_group_name_H-M   'P 1'
#
loop_
_entity.id
_entity.type
_entity.pdbx_description
1 polymer ?
#
loop_
_entity_poly.entity_id
_entity_poly.type
_entity_poly.pdbx_seq_one_letter_code
_entity_poly.pdbx_strand_id
1 'polypeptide(L)'
;QYLSATHSTSPLAYKVITLLAHVCESKAVCSALRDDIKMVPIISNFFLNSKLSKDKSLKTLCLIQKLSYNIKIIQTEAWVIKLVPHLINIIIDADLGDDLLIPALHTVANLCRANRPVLHWLHATGNKKALLQKLMDMRTATIDIRLLATEVMFYTQALLPAVDAISTHYLLDTVFAAATNGLGENNAPLLRHATDVFGELISCPSIEEYIKGYERYGESGSLLLGSLVHDTPEPLVEAVLELLCFLLQLEHQHVLPLTEDIFSKAGLWLHSESCGTASVKVLQSLSNSGKLNSEHWNDIISILKVSLSPKESLTIPDNCTTSPPSSYLYKTCAKGCINTP
;
A
#
# COMPACT_ATOMS: atom_id res chain seq x y z
N GLN A 1 -4.36 -16.05 -24.75
CA GLN A 1 -4.38 -16.69 -26.08
C GLN A 1 -4.89 -15.75 -27.18
N TYR A 2 -6.08 -15.15 -27.07
CA TYR A 2 -6.57 -14.18 -28.08
C TYR A 2 -5.70 -12.90 -28.16
N LEU A 3 -5.51 -12.18 -27.04
CA LEU A 3 -4.68 -10.96 -26.99
C LEU A 3 -3.22 -11.20 -27.40
N SER A 4 -2.70 -12.41 -27.20
CA SER A 4 -1.34 -12.80 -27.60
C SER A 4 -1.21 -13.14 -29.09
N ALA A 5 -2.32 -13.41 -29.78
CA ALA A 5 -2.35 -13.86 -31.18
C ALA A 5 -2.95 -12.84 -32.16
N THR A 6 -3.66 -11.82 -31.68
CA THR A 6 -4.31 -10.83 -32.55
C THR A 6 -3.45 -9.61 -32.83
N HIS A 7 -3.50 -9.11 -34.07
CA HIS A 7 -2.93 -7.82 -34.44
C HIS A 7 -3.45 -6.71 -33.51
N SER A 8 -2.52 -5.87 -33.06
CA SER A 8 -2.72 -4.71 -32.18
C SER A 8 -3.79 -3.70 -32.65
N THR A 9 -4.18 -3.77 -33.91
CA THR A 9 -5.18 -2.92 -34.55
C THR A 9 -6.60 -3.48 -34.47
N SER A 10 -6.79 -4.71 -33.98
CA SER A 10 -8.11 -5.34 -33.86
C SER A 10 -9.00 -4.56 -32.87
N PRO A 11 -10.16 -4.04 -33.31
CA PRO A 11 -11.12 -3.38 -32.41
C PRO A 11 -11.56 -4.28 -31.25
N LEU A 12 -11.57 -5.59 -31.47
CA LEU A 12 -11.93 -6.57 -30.43
C LEU A 12 -10.87 -6.67 -29.34
N ALA A 13 -9.57 -6.59 -29.67
CA ALA A 13 -8.51 -6.61 -28.65
C ALA A 13 -8.64 -5.44 -27.67
N TYR A 14 -8.96 -4.25 -28.17
CA TYR A 14 -9.19 -3.10 -27.29
C TYR A 14 -10.48 -3.20 -26.49
N LYS A 15 -11.57 -3.74 -27.05
CA LYS A 15 -12.79 -4.02 -26.28
C LYS A 15 -12.52 -4.98 -25.12
N VAL A 16 -11.64 -5.97 -25.31
CA VAL A 16 -11.19 -6.86 -24.23
C VAL A 16 -10.42 -6.08 -23.16
N ILE A 17 -9.50 -5.17 -23.53
CA ILE A 17 -8.81 -4.31 -22.55
C ILE A 17 -9.81 -3.48 -21.73
N THR A 18 -10.81 -2.88 -22.38
CA THR A 18 -11.85 -2.10 -21.68
C THR A 18 -12.68 -2.98 -20.74
N LEU A 19 -13.06 -4.19 -21.19
CA LEU A 19 -13.78 -5.14 -20.34
C LEU A 19 -12.94 -5.54 -19.13
N LEU A 20 -11.66 -5.86 -19.35
CA LEU A 20 -10.72 -6.21 -18.28
C LEU A 20 -10.55 -5.06 -17.29
N ALA A 21 -10.42 -3.82 -17.77
CA ALA A 21 -10.33 -2.64 -16.93
C ALA A 21 -11.55 -2.44 -16.04
N HIS A 22 -12.75 -2.75 -16.54
CA HIS A 22 -13.99 -2.68 -15.79
C HIS A 22 -14.12 -3.81 -14.76
N VAL A 23 -13.88 -5.07 -15.14
CA VAL A 23 -14.00 -6.19 -14.17
C VAL A 23 -12.92 -6.15 -13.08
N CYS A 24 -11.79 -5.48 -13.33
CA CYS A 24 -10.75 -5.23 -12.32
C CYS A 24 -11.15 -4.17 -11.26
N GLU A 25 -12.36 -3.61 -11.31
CA GLU A 25 -12.93 -2.86 -10.18
C GLU A 25 -13.16 -3.78 -8.96
N SER A 26 -13.39 -5.07 -9.18
CA SER A 26 -13.40 -6.08 -8.12
C SER A 26 -11.98 -6.49 -7.72
N LYS A 27 -11.61 -6.28 -6.45
CA LYS A 27 -10.31 -6.69 -5.88
C LYS A 27 -10.04 -8.19 -6.04
N ALA A 28 -11.08 -9.01 -5.91
CA ALA A 28 -10.99 -10.47 -6.05
C ALA A 28 -10.67 -10.88 -7.50
N VAL A 29 -11.37 -10.30 -8.47
CA VAL A 29 -11.13 -10.54 -9.89
C VAL A 29 -9.75 -10.04 -10.32
N CYS A 30 -9.35 -8.85 -9.84
CA CYS A 30 -8.03 -8.29 -10.11
C CYS A 30 -6.91 -9.23 -9.61
N SER A 31 -7.06 -9.78 -8.40
CA SER A 31 -6.10 -10.73 -7.82
C SER A 31 -6.07 -12.05 -8.58
N ALA A 32 -7.22 -12.61 -8.97
CA ALA A 32 -7.28 -13.83 -9.78
C ALA A 32 -6.65 -13.63 -11.19
N LEU A 33 -6.89 -12.48 -11.82
CA LEU A 33 -6.29 -12.15 -13.11
C LEU A 33 -4.76 -12.01 -13.01
N ARG A 34 -4.25 -11.47 -11.90
CA ARG A 34 -2.82 -11.32 -11.63
C ARG A 34 -2.16 -12.66 -11.31
N ASP A 35 -2.67 -13.39 -10.32
CA ASP A 35 -1.97 -14.52 -9.69
C ASP A 35 -2.26 -15.85 -10.41
N ASP A 36 -3.54 -16.11 -10.73
CA ASP A 36 -3.96 -17.39 -11.30
C ASP A 36 -3.83 -17.40 -12.83
N ILE A 37 -4.30 -16.33 -13.48
CA ILE A 37 -4.35 -16.23 -14.94
C ILE A 37 -3.04 -15.63 -15.50
N LYS A 38 -2.28 -14.90 -14.68
CA LYS A 38 -1.02 -14.24 -15.07
C LYS A 38 -1.20 -13.30 -16.27
N MET A 39 -2.16 -12.37 -16.15
CA MET A 39 -2.51 -11.45 -17.23
C MET A 39 -1.49 -10.34 -17.47
N VAL A 40 -0.69 -9.97 -16.47
CA VAL A 40 0.29 -8.87 -16.59
C VAL A 40 1.24 -9.07 -17.78
N PRO A 41 1.96 -10.21 -17.93
CA PRO A 41 2.82 -10.46 -19.10
C PRO A 41 2.11 -10.29 -20.45
N ILE A 42 0.84 -10.73 -20.55
CA ILE A 42 0.06 -10.70 -21.79
C ILE A 42 -0.28 -9.26 -22.16
N ILE A 43 -0.76 -8.48 -21.20
CA ILE A 43 -1.15 -7.08 -21.41
C ILE A 43 0.08 -6.22 -21.63
N SER A 44 1.20 -6.47 -20.93
CA SER A 44 2.48 -5.80 -21.17
C SER A 44 3.00 -6.07 -22.58
N ASN A 45 2.92 -7.31 -23.07
CA ASN A 45 3.33 -7.62 -24.44
C ASN A 45 2.40 -6.94 -25.47
N PHE A 46 1.10 -6.86 -25.19
CA PHE A 46 0.17 -6.08 -26.01
C PHE A 46 0.55 -4.61 -26.02
N PHE A 47 0.79 -4.00 -24.86
CA PHE A 47 1.19 -2.60 -24.72
C PHE A 47 2.46 -2.27 -25.50
N LEU A 48 3.49 -3.13 -25.42
CA LEU A 48 4.79 -2.90 -26.05
C LEU A 48 4.78 -3.04 -27.58
N ASN A 49 4.02 -4.00 -28.12
CA ASN A 49 4.03 -4.31 -29.55
C ASN A 49 2.93 -3.58 -30.32
N SER A 50 2.00 -2.93 -29.62
CA SER A 50 0.87 -2.27 -30.24
C SER A 50 1.16 -0.80 -30.51
N LYS A 51 0.89 -0.34 -31.74
CA LYS A 51 0.80 1.09 -32.06
C LYS A 51 -0.50 1.66 -31.52
N LEU A 52 -0.56 1.87 -30.21
CA LEU A 52 -1.71 2.43 -29.51
C LEU A 52 -1.74 3.96 -29.64
N SER A 53 -2.94 4.54 -29.76
CA SER A 53 -3.12 5.98 -29.58
C SER A 53 -2.92 6.35 -28.11
N LYS A 54 -2.68 7.64 -27.80
CA LYS A 54 -2.43 8.11 -26.43
C LYS A 54 -3.49 7.62 -25.42
N ASP A 55 -4.79 7.75 -25.74
CA ASP A 55 -5.90 7.26 -24.89
C ASP A 55 -5.85 5.74 -24.66
N LYS A 56 -5.55 4.97 -25.71
CA LYS A 56 -5.45 3.51 -25.60
C LYS A 56 -4.22 3.09 -24.79
N SER A 57 -3.10 3.78 -24.98
CA SER A 57 -1.88 3.58 -24.18
C SER A 57 -2.14 3.85 -22.71
N LEU A 58 -2.79 4.97 -22.40
CA LEU A 58 -3.16 5.35 -21.04
C LEU A 58 -4.04 4.28 -20.38
N LYS A 59 -5.16 3.90 -21.01
CA LYS A 59 -6.05 2.86 -20.46
C LYS A 59 -5.37 1.51 -20.27
N THR A 60 -4.54 1.12 -21.23
CA THR A 60 -3.78 -0.14 -21.14
C THR A 60 -2.77 -0.08 -20.00
N LEU A 61 -2.05 1.04 -19.86
CA LEU A 61 -1.07 1.24 -18.79
C LEU A 61 -1.74 1.31 -17.41
N CYS A 62 -2.89 1.98 -17.27
CA CYS A 62 -3.66 1.96 -16.02
C CYS A 62 -4.12 0.54 -15.64
N LEU A 63 -4.46 -0.30 -16.62
CA LEU A 63 -4.78 -1.71 -16.36
C LEU A 63 -3.54 -2.49 -15.90
N ILE A 64 -2.38 -2.28 -16.53
CA ILE A 64 -1.10 -2.87 -16.09
C ILE A 64 -0.78 -2.41 -14.66
N GLN A 65 -0.91 -1.12 -14.37
CA GLN A 65 -0.72 -0.55 -13.04
C GLN A 65 -1.57 -1.28 -12.00
N LYS A 66 -2.89 -1.40 -12.24
CA LYS A 66 -3.81 -2.10 -11.33
C LYS A 66 -3.41 -3.56 -11.11
N LEU A 67 -3.11 -4.29 -12.18
CA LEU A 67 -2.75 -5.71 -12.09
C LEU A 67 -1.34 -5.95 -11.53
N SER A 68 -0.45 -4.96 -11.61
CA SER A 68 0.91 -5.05 -11.05
C SER A 68 0.95 -4.87 -9.53
N TYR A 69 -0.10 -4.31 -8.93
CA TYR A 69 -0.18 -4.14 -7.48
C TYR A 69 -0.03 -5.50 -6.77
N ASN A 70 0.89 -5.61 -5.81
CA ASN A 70 1.24 -6.84 -5.07
C ASN A 70 1.64 -8.05 -5.93
N ILE A 71 2.12 -7.84 -7.16
CA ILE A 71 2.64 -8.94 -7.99
C ILE A 71 3.92 -9.53 -7.39
N LYS A 72 4.04 -10.86 -7.44
CA LYS A 72 5.25 -11.58 -7.01
C LYS A 72 6.01 -12.11 -8.21
N ILE A 73 7.22 -11.61 -8.42
CA ILE A 73 8.11 -11.97 -9.52
C ILE A 73 9.30 -12.72 -8.93
N ILE A 74 9.28 -14.04 -9.06
CA ILE A 74 10.26 -14.94 -8.41
C ILE A 74 11.62 -14.88 -9.14
N GLN A 75 11.62 -14.70 -10.45
CA GLN A 75 12.80 -14.66 -11.30
C GLN A 75 12.67 -13.60 -12.38
N THR A 76 13.78 -13.21 -13.00
CA THR A 76 13.74 -12.21 -14.08
C THR A 76 13.02 -12.79 -15.29
N GLU A 77 11.80 -12.31 -15.55
CA GLU A 77 10.98 -12.76 -16.67
C GLU A 77 11.18 -11.88 -17.92
N ALA A 78 11.02 -12.46 -19.11
CA ALA A 78 11.28 -11.77 -20.38
C ALA A 78 10.42 -10.52 -20.60
N TRP A 79 9.20 -10.49 -20.06
CA TRP A 79 8.32 -9.33 -20.17
C TRP A 79 8.80 -8.17 -19.28
N VAL A 80 9.40 -8.44 -18.11
CA VAL A 80 9.99 -7.43 -17.22
C VAL A 80 11.13 -6.72 -17.93
N ILE A 81 12.03 -7.51 -18.56
CA ILE A 81 13.20 -7.00 -19.29
C ILE A 81 12.81 -6.03 -20.41
N LYS A 82 11.60 -6.17 -20.98
CA LYS A 82 11.10 -5.28 -22.04
C LYS A 82 10.22 -4.14 -21.51
N LEU A 83 9.40 -4.41 -20.50
CA LEU A 83 8.43 -3.46 -19.96
C LEU A 83 9.12 -2.36 -19.13
N VAL A 84 9.97 -2.74 -18.18
CA VAL A 84 10.60 -1.77 -17.28
C VAL A 84 11.41 -0.71 -18.03
N PRO A 85 12.28 -1.02 -19.02
CA PRO A 85 12.98 0.03 -19.76
C PRO A 85 12.03 0.93 -20.55
N HIS A 86 10.93 0.38 -21.09
CA HIS A 86 9.94 1.18 -21.80
C HIS A 86 9.23 2.16 -20.85
N LEU A 87 8.86 1.71 -19.64
CA LEU A 87 8.27 2.58 -18.62
C LEU A 87 9.26 3.65 -18.14
N ILE A 88 10.53 3.30 -17.97
CA ILE A 88 11.60 4.25 -17.61
C ILE A 88 11.73 5.33 -18.70
N ASN A 89 11.69 4.96 -19.97
CA ASN A 89 11.75 5.94 -21.06
C ASN A 89 10.52 6.87 -21.04
N ILE A 90 9.31 6.33 -20.79
CA ILE A 90 8.11 7.16 -20.58
C ILE A 90 8.36 8.17 -19.44
N ILE A 91 8.92 7.73 -18.31
CA ILE A 91 9.18 8.61 -17.15
C ILE A 91 10.22 9.68 -17.49
N ILE A 92 11.31 9.33 -18.19
CA ILE A 92 12.38 10.25 -18.58
C ILE A 92 11.86 11.31 -19.55
N ASP A 93 11.09 10.89 -20.55
CA ASP A 93 10.62 11.74 -21.65
C ASP A 93 9.38 12.57 -21.29
N ALA A 94 8.60 12.16 -20.29
CA ALA A 94 7.34 12.81 -19.93
C ALA A 94 7.53 14.17 -19.23
N ASP A 95 6.69 15.14 -19.57
CA ASP A 95 6.48 16.34 -18.77
C ASP A 95 5.60 16.05 -17.54
N LEU A 96 5.61 16.92 -16.53
CA LEU A 96 4.80 16.75 -15.31
C LEU A 96 3.28 16.68 -15.58
N GLY A 97 2.82 17.21 -16.72
CA GLY A 97 1.42 17.15 -17.17
C GLY A 97 1.09 15.99 -18.09
N ASP A 98 2.02 15.07 -18.37
CA ASP A 98 1.72 13.91 -19.22
C ASP A 98 0.93 12.85 -18.46
N ASP A 99 -0.24 12.51 -18.99
CA ASP A 99 -1.17 11.52 -18.42
C ASP A 99 -0.53 10.14 -18.21
N LEU A 100 0.52 9.81 -18.97
CA LEU A 100 1.23 8.52 -18.85
C LEU A 100 2.22 8.48 -17.69
N LEU A 101 2.63 9.64 -17.13
CA LEU A 101 3.68 9.72 -16.12
C LEU A 101 3.30 8.99 -14.83
N ILE A 102 2.13 9.30 -14.26
CA ILE A 102 1.68 8.71 -12.99
C ILE A 102 1.50 7.19 -13.13
N PRO A 103 0.76 6.66 -14.15
CA PRO A 103 0.65 5.22 -14.33
C PRO A 103 1.99 4.53 -14.58
N ALA A 104 2.95 5.17 -15.27
CA ALA A 104 4.27 4.61 -15.50
C ALA A 104 5.08 4.53 -14.19
N LEU A 105 5.16 5.62 -13.43
CA LEU A 105 5.84 5.65 -12.12
C LEU A 105 5.25 4.59 -11.18
N HIS A 106 3.93 4.53 -11.08
CA HIS A 106 3.24 3.61 -10.19
C HIS A 106 3.43 2.16 -10.63
N THR A 107 3.41 1.87 -11.93
CA THR A 107 3.73 0.53 -12.44
C THR A 107 5.17 0.14 -12.12
N VAL A 108 6.15 1.03 -12.30
CA VAL A 108 7.55 0.76 -11.94
C VAL A 108 7.69 0.51 -10.45
N ALA A 109 7.06 1.32 -9.60
CA ALA A 109 7.06 1.15 -8.14
C ALA A 109 6.50 -0.22 -7.74
N ASN A 110 5.33 -0.60 -8.27
CA ASN A 110 4.71 -1.90 -8.01
C ASN A 110 5.59 -3.08 -8.45
N LEU A 111 6.25 -2.98 -9.61
CA LEU A 111 7.16 -4.02 -10.10
C LEU A 111 8.44 -4.12 -9.26
N CYS A 112 8.87 -3.04 -8.61
CA CYS A 112 10.07 -3.03 -7.76
C CYS A 112 9.78 -3.52 -6.33
N ARG A 113 8.62 -3.18 -5.77
CA ARG A 113 8.21 -3.52 -4.40
C ARG A 113 8.29 -5.03 -4.16
N ALA A 114 9.00 -5.46 -3.12
CA ALA A 114 9.26 -6.86 -2.77
C ALA A 114 9.82 -7.77 -3.90
N ASN A 115 10.33 -7.20 -5.00
CA ASN A 115 10.69 -7.95 -6.21
C ASN A 115 12.18 -7.79 -6.56
N ARG A 116 13.04 -8.53 -5.84
CA ARG A 116 14.51 -8.51 -6.03
C ARG A 116 14.98 -8.68 -7.49
N PRO A 117 14.40 -9.56 -8.32
CA PRO A 117 14.83 -9.70 -9.71
C PRO A 117 14.65 -8.41 -10.53
N VAL A 118 13.62 -7.62 -10.23
CA VAL A 118 13.37 -6.33 -10.88
C VAL A 118 14.35 -5.28 -10.40
N LEU A 119 14.63 -5.23 -9.09
CA LEU A 119 15.65 -4.33 -8.51
C LEU A 119 17.04 -4.58 -9.11
N HIS A 120 17.46 -5.86 -9.21
CA HIS A 120 18.74 -6.22 -9.82
C HIS A 120 18.81 -5.79 -11.29
N TRP A 121 17.71 -6.00 -12.02
CA TRP A 121 17.62 -5.57 -13.41
C TRP A 121 17.72 -4.04 -13.53
N LEU A 122 16.92 -3.31 -12.74
CA LEU A 122 16.90 -1.83 -12.70
C LEU A 122 18.30 -1.26 -12.45
N HIS A 123 19.05 -1.89 -11.55
CA HIS A 123 20.42 -1.52 -11.23
C HIS A 123 21.40 -1.75 -12.40
N ALA A 124 21.21 -2.82 -13.16
CA ALA A 124 22.06 -3.17 -14.30
C ALA A 124 21.78 -2.34 -15.56
N THR A 125 20.71 -1.53 -15.58
CA THR A 125 20.37 -0.73 -16.77
C THR A 125 21.27 0.49 -16.97
N GLY A 126 21.49 0.86 -18.23
CA GLY A 126 22.26 2.06 -18.60
C GLY A 126 21.57 3.40 -18.32
N ASN A 127 20.27 3.42 -18.05
CA ASN A 127 19.48 4.67 -17.93
C ASN A 127 19.39 5.21 -16.50
N LYS A 128 20.06 4.57 -15.53
CA LYS A 128 19.98 4.93 -14.10
C LYS A 128 20.23 6.41 -13.82
N LYS A 129 21.26 7.02 -14.44
CA LYS A 129 21.60 8.42 -14.20
C LYS A 129 20.49 9.38 -14.68
N ALA A 130 19.98 9.16 -15.88
CA ALA A 130 18.91 9.97 -16.45
C ALA A 130 17.61 9.82 -15.66
N LEU A 131 17.28 8.58 -15.24
CA LEU A 131 16.14 8.32 -14.39
C LEU A 131 16.25 9.04 -13.05
N LEU A 132 17.38 8.91 -12.34
CA LEU A 132 17.58 9.60 -11.06
C LEU A 132 17.49 11.13 -11.21
N GLN A 133 18.07 11.70 -12.26
CA GLN A 133 17.95 13.13 -12.54
C GLN A 133 16.49 13.54 -12.70
N LYS A 134 15.73 12.80 -13.52
CA LYS A 134 14.30 13.07 -13.74
C LYS A 134 13.47 12.95 -12.45
N LEU A 135 13.73 11.94 -11.62
CA LEU A 135 13.03 11.76 -10.34
C LEU A 135 13.35 12.86 -9.34
N MET A 136 14.58 13.40 -9.35
CA MET A 136 14.94 14.56 -8.53
C MET A 136 14.19 15.82 -8.94
N ASP A 137 13.95 16.03 -10.24
CA ASP A 137 13.18 17.17 -10.75
C ASP A 137 11.70 17.11 -10.29
N MET A 138 11.20 15.92 -9.93
CA MET A 138 9.83 15.72 -9.44
C MET A 138 9.65 15.99 -7.94
N ARG A 139 10.71 16.39 -7.21
CA ARG A 139 10.64 16.67 -5.77
C ARG A 139 9.74 17.86 -5.40
N THR A 140 9.45 18.75 -6.35
CA THR A 140 8.55 19.91 -6.16
C THR A 140 7.16 19.69 -6.76
N ALA A 141 6.88 18.50 -7.31
CA ALA A 141 5.59 18.16 -7.88
C ALA A 141 4.50 17.98 -6.81
N THR A 142 3.30 17.62 -7.26
CA THR A 142 2.19 17.22 -6.37
C THR A 142 2.63 16.07 -5.45
N ILE A 143 1.99 15.95 -4.29
CA ILE A 143 2.38 14.95 -3.28
C ILE A 143 2.35 13.50 -3.81
N ASP A 144 1.41 13.18 -4.71
CA ASP A 144 1.29 11.87 -5.36
C ASP A 144 2.51 11.57 -6.25
N ILE A 145 2.82 12.47 -7.19
CA ILE A 145 3.99 12.33 -8.06
C ILE A 145 5.27 12.30 -7.22
N ARG A 146 5.37 13.13 -6.19
CA ARG A 146 6.54 13.22 -5.31
C ARG A 146 6.75 11.92 -4.53
N LEU A 147 5.69 11.33 -3.97
CA LEU A 147 5.78 10.04 -3.27
C LEU A 147 6.23 8.94 -4.22
N LEU A 148 5.58 8.81 -5.38
CA LEU A 148 5.93 7.85 -6.42
C LEU A 148 7.39 8.00 -6.88
N ALA A 149 7.81 9.23 -7.16
CA ALA A 149 9.16 9.51 -7.63
C ALA A 149 10.21 9.17 -6.57
N THR A 150 9.93 9.51 -5.31
CA THR A 150 10.85 9.23 -4.19
C THR A 150 10.94 7.74 -3.90
N GLU A 151 9.83 7.00 -4.00
CA GLU A 151 9.82 5.55 -3.89
C GLU A 151 10.64 4.88 -5.01
N VAL A 152 10.44 5.27 -6.27
CA VAL A 152 11.22 4.70 -7.39
C VAL A 152 12.70 5.06 -7.26
N MET A 153 13.02 6.27 -6.79
CA MET A 153 14.39 6.70 -6.52
C MET A 153 15.03 5.82 -5.44
N PHE A 154 14.29 5.51 -4.37
CA PHE A 154 14.72 4.58 -3.32
C PHE A 154 15.03 3.20 -3.90
N TYR A 155 14.12 2.60 -4.68
CA TYR A 155 14.37 1.28 -5.29
C TYR A 155 15.57 1.27 -6.26
N THR A 156 15.78 2.38 -6.98
CA THR A 156 16.94 2.54 -7.88
C THR A 156 18.28 2.55 -7.11
N GLN A 157 18.24 2.86 -5.81
CA GLN A 157 19.39 2.96 -4.92
C GLN A 157 19.45 1.83 -3.88
N ALA A 158 18.37 1.07 -3.65
CA ALA A 158 18.22 0.10 -2.56
C ALA A 158 19.25 -1.05 -2.55
N LEU A 159 19.87 -1.34 -3.70
CA LEU A 159 20.94 -2.36 -3.82
C LEU A 159 22.35 -1.77 -3.67
N LEU A 160 22.47 -0.46 -3.49
CA LEU A 160 23.74 0.21 -3.26
C LEU A 160 23.95 0.49 -1.77
N PRO A 161 25.21 0.57 -1.31
CA PRO A 161 25.55 1.15 0.00
C PRO A 161 25.19 2.65 0.14
N ALA A 162 24.50 3.22 -0.85
CA ALA A 162 24.32 4.65 -1.04
C ALA A 162 23.02 5.21 -0.43
N VAL A 163 22.14 4.36 0.12
CA VAL A 163 20.99 4.87 0.86
C VAL A 163 21.47 5.36 2.21
N ASP A 164 21.38 6.66 2.42
CA ASP A 164 21.77 7.33 3.65
C ASP A 164 20.56 7.73 4.51
N ALA A 165 20.85 8.22 5.71
CA ALA A 165 19.83 8.73 6.63
C ALA A 165 19.00 9.86 5.99
N ILE A 166 19.64 10.77 5.25
CA ILE A 166 18.99 11.94 4.64
C ILE A 166 17.93 11.49 3.63
N SER A 167 18.27 10.57 2.73
CA SER A 167 17.36 10.08 1.70
C SER A 167 16.22 9.27 2.32
N THR A 168 16.52 8.47 3.35
CA THR A 168 15.53 7.67 4.08
C THR A 168 14.55 8.58 4.82
N HIS A 169 15.03 9.57 5.55
CA HIS A 169 14.20 10.54 6.29
C HIS A 169 13.36 11.41 5.34
N TYR A 170 13.91 11.80 4.20
CA TYR A 170 13.14 12.52 3.16
C TYR A 170 11.99 11.67 2.61
N LEU A 171 12.21 10.37 2.39
CA LEU A 171 11.14 9.46 1.99
C LEU A 171 10.10 9.30 3.10
N LEU A 172 10.51 9.16 4.36
CA LEU A 172 9.58 9.11 5.51
C LEU A 172 8.74 10.39 5.62
N ASP A 173 9.36 11.57 5.51
CA ASP A 173 8.65 12.85 5.50
C ASP A 173 7.61 12.90 4.36
N THR A 174 7.98 12.40 3.19
CA THR A 174 7.09 12.34 2.02
C THR A 174 5.94 11.37 2.23
N VAL A 175 6.19 10.21 2.83
CA VAL A 175 5.18 9.21 3.20
C VAL A 175 4.17 9.80 4.18
N PHE A 176 4.62 10.41 5.28
CA PHE A 176 3.70 10.99 6.26
C PHE A 176 2.95 12.20 5.72
N ALA A 177 3.59 13.03 4.89
CA ALA A 177 2.90 14.11 4.20
C ALA A 177 1.81 13.59 3.24
N ALA A 178 2.09 12.51 2.50
CA ALA A 178 1.11 11.87 1.63
C ALA A 178 -0.03 11.21 2.40
N ALA A 179 0.26 10.59 3.54
CA ALA A 179 -0.75 10.02 4.42
C ALA A 179 -1.69 11.10 4.97
N THR A 180 -1.13 12.18 5.53
CA THR A 180 -1.92 13.30 6.09
C THR A 180 -2.74 14.01 5.02
N ASN A 181 -2.16 14.29 3.84
CA ASN A 181 -2.89 14.89 2.73
C ASN A 181 -3.98 13.95 2.20
N GLY A 182 -3.66 12.66 2.05
CA GLY A 182 -4.61 11.64 1.61
C GLY A 182 -5.82 11.55 2.54
N LEU A 183 -5.59 11.61 3.85
CA LEU A 183 -6.66 11.67 4.85
C LEU A 183 -7.46 12.98 4.77
N GLY A 184 -6.79 14.14 4.73
CA GLY A 184 -7.43 15.44 4.70
C GLY A 184 -8.25 15.73 3.44
N GLU A 185 -7.84 15.18 2.29
CA GLU A 185 -8.49 15.37 0.99
C GLU A 185 -9.45 14.22 0.63
N ASN A 186 -9.69 13.27 1.54
CA ASN A 186 -10.46 12.03 1.28
C ASN A 186 -9.92 11.21 0.10
N ASN A 187 -8.61 11.25 -0.14
CA ASN A 187 -7.92 10.54 -1.20
C ASN A 187 -7.39 9.18 -0.68
N ALA A 188 -8.29 8.18 -0.63
CA ALA A 188 -7.96 6.83 -0.18
C ALA A 188 -6.82 6.15 -0.96
N PRO A 189 -6.72 6.27 -2.31
CA PRO A 189 -5.60 5.72 -3.05
C PRO A 189 -4.22 6.26 -2.60
N LEU A 190 -4.11 7.58 -2.37
CA LEU A 190 -2.85 8.19 -1.93
C LEU A 190 -2.46 7.71 -0.53
N LEU A 191 -3.40 7.71 0.42
CA LEU A 191 -3.14 7.24 1.78
C LEU A 191 -2.79 5.74 1.80
N ARG A 192 -3.49 4.92 1.00
CA ARG A 192 -3.17 3.50 0.84
C ARG A 192 -1.75 3.32 0.34
N HIS A 193 -1.38 4.04 -0.72
CA HIS A 193 -0.02 3.97 -1.27
C HIS A 193 1.04 4.41 -0.24
N ALA A 194 0.82 5.49 0.50
CA ALA A 194 1.71 5.92 1.58
C ALA A 194 1.87 4.82 2.65
N THR A 195 0.78 4.17 3.03
CA THR A 195 0.77 3.05 3.99
C THR A 195 1.56 1.85 3.48
N ASP A 196 1.38 1.48 2.21
CA ASP A 196 2.09 0.37 1.59
C ASP A 196 3.60 0.64 1.51
N VAL A 197 3.99 1.87 1.15
CA VAL A 197 5.40 2.29 1.13
C VAL A 197 6.01 2.21 2.52
N PHE A 198 5.32 2.69 3.54
CA PHE A 198 5.82 2.62 4.91
C PHE A 198 6.02 1.16 5.38
N GLY A 199 5.05 0.29 5.09
CA GLY A 199 5.13 -1.14 5.41
C GLY A 199 6.34 -1.84 4.76
N GLU A 200 6.69 -1.46 3.52
CA GLU A 200 7.87 -1.98 2.85
C GLU A 200 9.17 -1.46 3.50
N LEU A 201 9.21 -0.18 3.87
CA LEU A 201 10.40 0.43 4.48
C LEU A 201 10.75 -0.20 5.84
N ILE A 202 9.76 -0.44 6.70
CA ILE A 202 10.00 -1.09 7.99
C ILE A 202 10.46 -2.54 7.84
N SER A 203 10.15 -3.18 6.70
CA SER A 203 10.54 -4.54 6.38
C SER A 203 11.93 -4.62 5.74
N CYS A 204 12.61 -3.48 5.53
CA CYS A 204 13.88 -3.37 4.83
C CYS A 204 15.07 -3.31 5.81
N PRO A 205 15.83 -4.41 6.01
CA PRO A 205 16.87 -4.45 7.04
C PRO A 205 18.03 -3.49 6.79
N SER A 206 18.27 -3.13 5.52
CA SER A 206 19.40 -2.25 5.14
C SER A 206 19.24 -0.80 5.59
N ILE A 207 18.04 -0.38 5.96
CA ILE A 207 17.76 0.99 6.41
C ILE A 207 17.20 1.04 7.83
N GLU A 208 17.19 -0.09 8.55
CA GLU A 208 16.56 -0.22 9.87
C GLU A 208 17.10 0.81 10.88
N GLU A 209 18.40 1.07 10.87
CA GLU A 209 19.03 2.09 11.72
C GLU A 209 18.50 3.49 11.43
N TYR A 210 18.32 3.84 10.15
CA TYR A 210 17.81 5.15 9.76
C TYR A 210 16.32 5.32 10.06
N ILE A 211 15.53 4.23 9.90
CA ILE A 211 14.13 4.18 10.33
C ILE A 211 14.06 4.44 11.84
N LYS A 212 14.87 3.74 12.64
CA LYS A 212 14.94 3.95 14.11
C LYS A 212 15.45 5.32 14.51
N GLY A 213 16.21 6.01 13.66
CA GLY A 213 16.71 7.36 13.92
C GLY A 213 15.75 8.48 13.54
N TYR A 214 14.54 8.19 13.04
CA TYR A 214 13.60 9.23 12.60
C TYR A 214 12.78 9.80 13.78
N GLU A 215 12.92 11.11 14.02
CA GLU A 215 12.39 11.74 15.23
C GLU A 215 10.92 12.18 15.12
N ARG A 216 10.37 12.29 13.90
CA ARG A 216 9.06 12.93 13.66
C ARG A 216 7.87 11.98 13.75
N TYR A 217 8.08 10.71 14.13
CA TYR A 217 6.98 9.74 14.29
C TYR A 217 5.87 10.23 15.22
N GLY A 218 6.23 10.91 16.32
CA GLY A 218 5.25 11.44 17.26
C GLY A 218 4.35 12.51 16.63
N GLU A 219 4.97 13.51 15.98
CA GLU A 219 4.27 14.60 15.29
C GLU A 219 3.34 14.05 14.20
N SER A 220 3.87 13.19 13.32
CA SER A 220 3.09 12.61 12.22
C SER A 220 1.96 11.70 12.72
N GLY A 221 2.22 10.90 13.75
CA GLY A 221 1.21 10.04 14.36
C GLY A 221 0.07 10.82 15.02
N SER A 222 0.39 11.87 15.79
CA SER A 222 -0.61 12.76 16.39
C SER A 222 -1.47 13.45 15.34
N LEU A 223 -0.89 13.91 14.23
CA LEU A 223 -1.64 14.53 13.13
C LEU A 223 -2.66 13.55 12.52
N LEU A 224 -2.22 12.32 12.22
CA LEU A 224 -3.10 11.29 11.66
C LEU A 224 -4.24 10.92 12.62
N LEU A 225 -3.93 10.76 13.92
CA LEU A 225 -4.92 10.45 14.95
C LEU A 225 -5.92 11.59 15.15
N GLY A 226 -5.45 12.83 15.15
CA GLY A 226 -6.29 14.02 15.27
C GLY A 226 -7.23 14.22 14.08
N SER A 227 -6.81 13.81 12.89
CA SER A 227 -7.62 13.85 11.67
C SER A 227 -8.58 12.66 11.53
N LEU A 228 -8.43 11.60 12.33
CA LEU A 228 -9.31 10.43 12.30
C LEU A 228 -10.58 10.71 13.12
N VAL A 229 -11.67 11.08 12.47
CA VAL A 229 -12.96 11.41 13.09
C VAL A 229 -13.98 10.28 12.86
N HIS A 230 -15.12 10.31 13.56
CA HIS A 230 -16.14 9.27 13.45
C HIS A 230 -16.73 9.13 12.03
N ASP A 231 -16.79 10.22 11.27
CA ASP A 231 -17.35 10.23 9.91
C ASP A 231 -16.30 9.96 8.81
N THR A 232 -15.07 9.58 9.19
CA THR A 232 -14.02 9.28 8.20
C THR A 232 -14.42 8.04 7.38
N PRO A 233 -14.38 8.10 6.03
CA PRO A 233 -14.66 6.95 5.19
C PRO A 233 -13.81 5.73 5.53
N GLU A 234 -14.45 4.55 5.61
CA GLU A 234 -13.79 3.31 6.06
C GLU A 234 -12.48 2.97 5.32
N PRO A 235 -12.33 3.11 3.99
CA PRO A 235 -11.06 2.80 3.32
C PRO A 235 -9.89 3.67 3.79
N LEU A 236 -10.16 4.90 4.24
CA LEU A 236 -9.15 5.78 4.82
C LEU A 236 -8.79 5.32 6.23
N VAL A 237 -9.80 5.00 7.05
CA VAL A 237 -9.61 4.48 8.40
C VAL A 237 -8.77 3.21 8.38
N GLU A 238 -9.11 2.25 7.51
CA GLU A 238 -8.37 0.99 7.34
C GLU A 238 -6.88 1.25 7.08
N ALA A 239 -6.58 2.18 6.16
CA ALA A 239 -5.19 2.53 5.83
C ALA A 239 -4.47 3.25 6.98
N VAL A 240 -5.13 4.19 7.69
CA VAL A 240 -4.56 4.83 8.88
C VAL A 240 -4.26 3.79 9.96
N LEU A 241 -5.19 2.88 10.25
CA LEU A 241 -5.00 1.86 11.28
C LEU A 241 -3.85 0.91 10.94
N GLU A 242 -3.69 0.51 9.67
CA GLU A 242 -2.53 -0.28 9.25
C GLU A 242 -1.22 0.51 9.36
N LEU A 243 -1.21 1.80 9.01
CA LEU A 243 -0.06 2.67 9.20
C LEU A 243 0.32 2.82 10.69
N LEU A 244 -0.66 3.00 11.56
CA LEU A 244 -0.47 3.05 13.02
C LEU A 244 0.04 1.70 13.56
N CYS A 245 -0.44 0.58 13.01
CA CYS A 245 0.05 -0.74 13.36
C CYS A 245 1.55 -0.88 13.04
N PHE A 246 2.00 -0.37 11.89
CA PHE A 246 3.42 -0.33 11.54
C PHE A 246 4.23 0.57 12.48
N LEU A 247 3.69 1.72 12.89
CA LEU A 247 4.34 2.59 13.87
C LEU A 247 4.53 1.91 15.23
N LEU A 248 3.53 1.15 15.70
CA LEU A 248 3.63 0.41 16.95
C LEU A 248 4.72 -0.69 16.90
N GLN A 249 4.89 -1.33 15.75
CA GLN A 249 5.91 -2.38 15.56
C GLN A 249 7.34 -1.86 15.66
N LEU A 250 7.56 -0.54 15.51
CA LEU A 250 8.88 0.07 15.66
C LEU A 250 9.32 0.21 17.13
N GLU A 251 8.38 0.14 18.09
CA GLU A 251 8.62 0.38 19.52
C GLU A 251 9.38 1.69 19.81
N HIS A 252 9.17 2.71 18.96
CA HIS A 252 9.94 3.95 18.99
C HIS A 252 9.52 4.87 20.13
N GLN A 253 10.48 5.57 20.76
CA GLN A 253 10.24 6.44 21.92
C GLN A 253 9.18 7.54 21.66
N HIS A 254 9.11 8.06 20.44
CA HIS A 254 8.13 9.10 20.07
C HIS A 254 6.73 8.55 19.75
N VAL A 255 6.58 7.23 19.59
CA VAL A 255 5.28 6.58 19.37
C VAL A 255 4.63 6.20 20.70
N LEU A 256 5.43 5.92 21.75
CA LEU A 256 4.93 5.54 23.07
C LEU A 256 3.86 6.48 23.65
N PRO A 257 3.98 7.82 23.56
CA PRO A 257 2.95 8.72 24.07
C PRO A 257 1.60 8.62 23.33
N LEU A 258 1.58 8.07 22.11
CA LEU A 258 0.39 7.95 21.28
C LEU A 258 -0.41 6.67 21.56
N THR A 259 0.12 5.76 22.37
CA THR A 259 -0.44 4.42 22.61
C THR A 259 -1.92 4.46 23.01
N GLU A 260 -2.28 5.36 23.93
CA GLU A 260 -3.66 5.52 24.43
C GLU A 260 -4.61 6.04 23.34
N ASP A 261 -4.18 7.04 22.57
CA ASP A 261 -4.96 7.59 21.47
C ASP A 261 -5.17 6.53 20.37
N ILE A 262 -4.12 5.75 20.06
CA ILE A 262 -4.20 4.64 19.10
C ILE A 262 -5.16 3.56 19.58
N PHE A 263 -5.11 3.20 20.87
CA PHE A 263 -6.03 2.24 21.48
C PHE A 263 -7.48 2.72 21.34
N SER A 264 -7.76 3.96 21.76
CA SER A 264 -9.09 4.57 21.70
C SER A 264 -9.62 4.57 20.26
N LYS A 265 -8.83 5.03 19.29
CA LYS A 265 -9.22 5.05 17.87
C LYS A 265 -9.45 3.65 17.30
N ALA A 266 -8.60 2.67 17.60
CA ALA A 266 -8.80 1.30 17.15
C ALA A 266 -10.07 0.67 17.75
N GLY A 267 -10.37 0.96 19.02
CA GLY A 267 -11.58 0.51 19.70
C GLY A 267 -12.86 0.98 19.01
N LEU A 268 -12.90 2.23 18.54
CA LEU A 268 -14.05 2.81 17.84
C LEU A 268 -14.42 2.05 16.55
N TRP A 269 -13.41 1.54 15.84
CA TRP A 269 -13.59 0.89 14.55
C TRP A 269 -13.55 -0.63 14.63
N LEU A 270 -13.57 -1.21 15.84
CA LEU A 270 -13.54 -2.66 16.05
C LEU A 270 -14.79 -3.37 15.48
N HIS A 271 -15.89 -2.63 15.33
CA HIS A 271 -17.19 -3.15 14.87
C HIS A 271 -17.40 -3.04 13.36
N SER A 272 -16.58 -2.26 12.68
CA SER A 272 -16.68 -2.09 11.23
C SER A 272 -16.28 -3.39 10.54
N GLU A 273 -17.08 -3.80 9.54
CA GLU A 273 -16.81 -5.00 8.74
C GLU A 273 -15.50 -4.86 7.94
N SER A 274 -15.20 -3.66 7.45
CA SER A 274 -14.00 -3.39 6.65
C SER A 274 -12.78 -3.08 7.52
N CYS A 275 -12.95 -2.27 8.57
CA CYS A 275 -11.85 -1.77 9.40
C CYS A 275 -11.53 -2.67 10.60
N GLY A 276 -12.46 -3.55 11.00
CA GLY A 276 -12.31 -4.37 12.20
C GLY A 276 -11.04 -5.22 12.20
N THR A 277 -10.66 -5.77 11.04
CA THR A 277 -9.42 -6.54 10.90
C THR A 277 -8.18 -5.68 11.18
N ALA A 278 -8.14 -4.44 10.67
CA ALA A 278 -7.03 -3.51 10.94
C ALA A 278 -7.02 -3.09 12.42
N SER A 279 -8.19 -2.79 13.00
CA SER A 279 -8.35 -2.49 14.43
C SER A 279 -7.83 -3.62 15.31
N VAL A 280 -8.17 -4.87 15.00
CA VAL A 280 -7.67 -6.04 15.74
C VAL A 280 -6.15 -6.16 15.65
N LYS A 281 -5.54 -5.95 14.48
CA LYS A 281 -4.07 -5.97 14.33
C LYS A 281 -3.38 -4.92 15.21
N VAL A 282 -3.96 -3.72 15.29
CA VAL A 282 -3.47 -2.65 16.18
C VAL A 282 -3.56 -3.09 17.65
N LEU A 283 -4.72 -3.55 18.10
CA LEU A 283 -4.93 -4.01 19.47
C LEU A 283 -4.01 -5.19 19.84
N GLN A 284 -3.77 -6.11 18.90
CA GLN A 284 -2.80 -7.20 19.08
C GLN A 284 -1.37 -6.67 19.22
N SER A 285 -0.98 -5.68 18.43
CA SER A 285 0.35 -5.07 18.52
C SER A 285 0.56 -4.36 19.87
N LEU A 286 -0.48 -3.68 20.38
CA LEU A 286 -0.49 -3.09 21.72
C LEU A 286 -0.42 -4.14 22.83
N SER A 287 -1.13 -5.25 22.66
CA SER A 287 -1.09 -6.39 23.59
C SER A 287 0.31 -7.01 23.64
N ASN A 288 0.92 -7.27 22.49
CA ASN A 288 2.22 -7.93 22.38
C ASN A 288 3.35 -7.08 22.97
N SER A 289 3.24 -5.75 22.89
CA SER A 289 4.18 -4.80 23.49
C SER A 289 3.93 -4.56 24.99
N GLY A 290 2.98 -5.28 25.60
CA GLY A 290 2.65 -5.18 27.02
C GLY A 290 2.07 -3.83 27.44
N LYS A 291 1.47 -3.09 26.49
CA LYS A 291 0.93 -1.74 26.72
C LYS A 291 -0.53 -1.74 27.14
N LEU A 292 -1.21 -2.88 27.10
CA LEU A 292 -2.59 -3.02 27.56
C LEU A 292 -2.67 -3.44 29.02
N ASN A 293 -3.45 -2.72 29.82
CA ASN A 293 -3.75 -3.03 31.21
C ASN A 293 -5.12 -3.74 31.33
N SER A 294 -5.55 -4.05 32.56
CA SER A 294 -6.86 -4.69 32.80
C SER A 294 -8.06 -3.83 32.40
N GLU A 295 -7.95 -2.50 32.48
CA GLU A 295 -9.02 -1.59 32.07
C GLU A 295 -9.21 -1.62 30.56
N HIS A 296 -8.13 -1.60 29.78
CA HIS A 296 -8.17 -1.74 28.32
C HIS A 296 -8.83 -3.05 27.88
N TRP A 297 -8.56 -4.16 28.59
CA TRP A 297 -9.22 -5.43 28.30
C TRP A 297 -10.71 -5.42 28.60
N ASN A 298 -11.12 -4.76 29.69
CA ASN A 298 -12.53 -4.59 30.02
C ASN A 298 -13.25 -3.73 28.97
N ASP A 299 -12.60 -2.67 28.49
CA ASP A 299 -13.13 -1.82 27.42
C ASP A 299 -13.30 -2.60 26.12
N ILE A 300 -12.28 -3.36 25.68
CA ILE A 300 -12.38 -4.24 24.51
C ILE A 300 -13.55 -5.23 24.68
N ILE A 301 -13.67 -5.86 25.85
CA ILE A 301 -14.75 -6.82 26.12
C ILE A 301 -16.12 -6.14 26.06
N SER A 302 -16.25 -4.94 26.64
CA SER A 302 -17.50 -4.18 26.62
C SER A 302 -17.93 -3.84 25.19
N ILE A 303 -16.98 -3.37 24.38
CA ILE A 303 -17.14 -3.05 22.96
C ILE A 303 -17.61 -4.33 22.23
N LEU A 304 -16.88 -5.44 22.36
CA LEU A 304 -17.25 -6.71 21.73
C LEU A 304 -18.63 -7.23 22.16
N LYS A 305 -19.00 -7.09 23.44
CA LYS A 305 -20.32 -7.53 23.95
C LYS A 305 -21.47 -6.77 23.32
N VAL A 306 -21.30 -5.48 23.02
CA VAL A 306 -22.32 -4.65 22.36
C VAL A 306 -22.55 -5.08 20.91
N SER A 307 -21.51 -5.62 20.26
CA SER A 307 -21.55 -5.96 18.83
C SER A 307 -21.73 -7.43 18.52
N LEU A 308 -21.83 -8.27 19.55
CA LEU A 308 -22.15 -9.68 19.41
C LEU A 308 -23.65 -9.93 19.66
N SER A 309 -24.18 -10.98 19.03
CA SER A 309 -25.56 -11.40 19.31
C SER A 309 -25.72 -11.84 20.78
N PRO A 310 -26.94 -11.78 21.35
CA PRO A 310 -27.17 -12.12 22.77
C PRO A 310 -26.77 -13.55 23.18
N LYS A 311 -26.68 -14.48 22.21
CA LYS A 311 -26.22 -15.85 22.45
C LYS A 311 -24.70 -15.98 22.52
N GLU A 312 -23.97 -15.05 21.89
CA GLU A 312 -22.51 -15.06 21.81
C GLU A 312 -21.88 -14.23 22.93
N SER A 313 -22.54 -13.16 23.37
CA SER A 313 -22.10 -12.36 24.53
C SER A 313 -22.02 -13.17 25.83
N LEU A 314 -22.85 -14.21 25.98
CA LEU A 314 -22.84 -15.17 27.09
C LEU A 314 -21.59 -16.07 27.14
N THR A 315 -20.79 -16.13 26.06
CA THR A 315 -19.56 -16.94 26.02
C THR A 315 -18.29 -16.17 26.34
N ILE A 316 -18.39 -14.84 26.53
CA ILE A 316 -17.26 -14.00 26.93
C ILE A 316 -17.23 -13.90 28.46
N PRO A 317 -16.15 -14.32 29.14
CA PRO A 317 -16.06 -14.24 30.59
C PRO A 317 -16.21 -12.79 31.08
N ASP A 318 -16.96 -12.60 32.16
CA ASP A 318 -17.25 -11.27 32.72
C ASP A 318 -16.03 -10.58 33.35
N ASN A 319 -14.94 -11.31 33.60
CA ASN A 319 -13.68 -10.78 34.09
C ASN A 319 -12.50 -11.53 33.45
N CYS A 320 -11.72 -10.85 32.62
CA CYS A 320 -10.48 -11.38 32.06
C CYS A 320 -9.31 -10.63 32.69
N THR A 321 -8.69 -11.21 33.72
CA THR A 321 -7.40 -10.73 34.26
C THR A 321 -6.21 -11.12 33.40
N THR A 322 -6.45 -11.85 32.30
CA THR A 322 -5.45 -12.32 31.33
C THR A 322 -6.02 -12.21 29.92
N SER A 323 -5.12 -12.01 28.94
CA SER A 323 -5.47 -11.75 27.54
C SER A 323 -6.52 -12.73 26.99
N PRO A 324 -7.62 -12.27 26.38
CA PRO A 324 -8.54 -13.15 25.67
C PRO A 324 -7.79 -13.88 24.54
N PRO A 325 -8.08 -15.17 24.29
CA PRO A 325 -7.41 -15.90 23.22
C PRO A 325 -7.62 -15.20 21.87
N SER A 326 -6.54 -15.03 21.09
CA SER A 326 -6.56 -14.40 19.75
C SER A 326 -7.67 -14.93 18.84
N SER A 327 -8.08 -16.19 19.02
CA SER A 327 -9.20 -16.82 18.33
C SER A 327 -10.56 -16.13 18.53
N TYR A 328 -10.80 -15.44 19.65
CA TYR A 328 -12.06 -14.74 19.91
C TYR A 328 -12.15 -13.43 19.12
N LEU A 329 -11.08 -12.65 19.07
CA LEU A 329 -11.02 -11.41 18.28
C LEU A 329 -11.20 -11.69 16.78
N TYR A 330 -10.55 -12.74 16.27
CA TYR A 330 -10.69 -13.15 14.87
C TYR A 330 -12.06 -13.73 14.53
N LYS A 331 -12.69 -14.51 15.42
CA LYS A 331 -14.04 -15.07 15.16
C LYS A 331 -15.11 -13.98 15.07
N THR A 332 -15.00 -12.92 15.87
CA THR A 332 -15.94 -11.80 15.87
C THR A 332 -15.79 -10.94 14.62
N CYS A 333 -14.56 -10.62 14.20
CA CYS A 333 -14.31 -9.92 12.93
C CYS A 333 -14.69 -10.77 11.70
N ALA A 334 -14.32 -12.06 11.68
CA ALA A 334 -14.62 -12.93 10.55
C ALA A 334 -16.13 -13.09 10.30
N LYS A 335 -16.98 -13.10 11.33
CA LYS A 335 -18.43 -13.18 11.15
C LYS A 335 -19.08 -11.87 10.70
N GLY A 336 -18.50 -10.71 11.06
CA GLY A 336 -18.85 -9.43 10.44
C GLY A 336 -18.64 -9.49 8.92
N CYS A 337 -17.52 -10.07 8.47
CA CYS A 337 -17.19 -10.24 7.05
C CYS A 337 -17.88 -11.41 6.32
N ILE A 338 -18.64 -12.27 7.02
CA ILE A 338 -19.26 -13.48 6.43
C ILE A 338 -20.77 -13.29 6.18
N ASN A 339 -21.34 -12.14 6.52
CA ASN A 339 -22.76 -11.85 6.25
C ASN A 339 -22.97 -10.87 5.08
N THR A 340 -22.48 -11.22 3.89
CA THR A 340 -23.06 -10.74 2.64
C THR A 340 -23.18 -11.90 1.61
N PRO A 341 -24.32 -12.01 0.90
CA PRO A 341 -24.58 -13.09 -0.07
C PRO A 341 -23.73 -13.02 -1.33
#